data_AF-A0A875S0S8-F1
#
_entry.id   AF-A0A875S0S8-F1
#
_cell.length_a   1.000
_cell.length_b   1.000
_cell.length_c   1.000
_cell.angle_alpha   90.00
_cell.angle_beta   90.00
_cell.angle_gamma   90.00
#
_symmetry.space_group_name_H-M   'P 1'
#
loop_
_entity.id
_entity.type
_entity.pdbx_description
1 polymer ?
#
loop_
_entity_poly.entity_id
_entity_poly.type
_entity_poly.pdbx_seq_one_letter_code
_entity_poly.pdbx_strand_id
1 'polypeptide(L)'
;MLKSALRGFLGIRIGIEFAQRASIVSRSAIVISLQQRSRLSSFTKSTVDDARLDGARLDADSTFSTEKLNIQRMKNLVRLAERDFLDVRITKIDNKRAFEILNTCKVFQDSVYQYEKLRPENNPLIKESNDLIKRILKSERVDFNEELLRKLFTLEPKYPTLKAIVEAYYSRGSEIFISSDTAMIPFRRLVWDAEFQDALNYVEITTGSQRYFDHRKSLIRKYVSYFGGTLFGLVGAIHVVVKLFFPELVYAGTGGTIYGIYGVYAMIVSYFVNCGFLAVISFSSKGMENGSLLFKHGTMPWDWYQKVDQMKMCAKVLEADAAIHGVEGFATREVVSRINSMGFDVNEPEQEVMMRQYWYSSGEGFVWVEPDLDPAELEWWNHLDQVGVKKFWDADYQKLETNQSTEEESDEGEELILPDK
;
A
#
# COMPACT_ATOMS: atom_id res chain seq x y z
N MET A 1 -9.30 3.43 38.74
CA MET A 1 -8.46 2.20 38.89
C MET A 1 -9.05 0.96 38.22
N LEU A 2 -10.34 0.63 38.38
CA LEU A 2 -10.94 -0.58 37.76
C LEU A 2 -10.87 -0.65 36.21
N LYS A 3 -11.00 0.50 35.52
CA LYS A 3 -10.87 0.58 34.04
C LYS A 3 -9.45 0.32 33.51
N SER A 4 -8.42 0.52 34.34
CA SER A 4 -7.02 0.29 33.94
C SER A 4 -6.65 -1.19 34.06
N ALA A 5 -7.16 -1.87 35.09
CA ALA A 5 -6.96 -3.30 35.28
C ALA A 5 -7.65 -4.15 34.18
N LEU A 6 -8.84 -3.74 33.72
CA LEU A 6 -9.56 -4.39 32.62
C LEU A 6 -8.86 -4.26 31.26
N ARG A 7 -8.15 -3.14 31.00
CA ARG A 7 -7.35 -2.98 29.76
C ARG A 7 -6.09 -3.83 29.78
N GLY A 8 -5.43 -3.97 30.93
CA GLY A 8 -4.27 -4.85 31.10
C GLY A 8 -4.60 -6.33 30.87
N PHE A 9 -5.74 -6.79 31.40
CA PHE A 9 -6.16 -8.18 31.24
C PHE A 9 -6.56 -8.54 29.80
N LEU A 10 -7.16 -7.59 29.06
CA LEU A 10 -7.54 -7.80 27.66
C LEU A 10 -6.30 -7.85 26.75
N GLY A 11 -5.28 -7.03 27.03
CA GLY A 11 -4.01 -7.03 26.27
C GLY A 11 -3.22 -8.33 26.41
N ILE A 12 -3.14 -8.89 27.62
CA ILE A 12 -2.43 -10.15 27.88
C ILE A 12 -3.13 -11.33 27.19
N ARG A 13 -4.48 -11.35 27.19
CA ARG A 13 -5.25 -12.41 26.54
C ARG A 13 -5.09 -12.40 25.01
N ILE A 14 -5.05 -11.20 24.39
CA ILE A 14 -4.81 -11.04 22.96
C ILE A 14 -3.37 -11.47 22.59
N GLY A 15 -2.39 -11.13 23.43
CA GLY A 15 -0.99 -11.54 23.22
C GLY A 15 -0.79 -13.06 23.25
N ILE A 16 -1.45 -13.75 24.18
CA ILE A 16 -1.38 -15.22 24.30
C ILE A 16 -2.06 -15.92 23.11
N GLU A 17 -3.22 -15.42 22.65
CA GLU A 17 -3.88 -15.98 21.45
C GLU A 17 -3.06 -15.75 20.17
N PHE A 18 -2.35 -14.62 20.06
CA PHE A 18 -1.49 -14.33 18.91
C PHE A 18 -0.26 -15.26 18.88
N ALA A 19 0.37 -15.49 20.04
CA ALA A 19 1.51 -16.41 20.16
C ALA A 19 1.10 -17.87 19.87
N GLN A 20 -0.08 -18.30 20.32
CA GLN A 20 -0.60 -19.64 20.01
C GLN A 20 -0.92 -19.80 18.52
N ARG A 21 -1.51 -18.79 17.87
CA ARG A 21 -1.76 -18.82 16.42
C ARG A 21 -0.46 -18.82 15.61
N ALA A 22 0.56 -18.05 16.01
CA ALA A 22 1.87 -18.07 15.35
C ALA A 22 2.56 -19.44 15.47
N SER A 23 2.47 -20.10 16.63
CA SER A 23 3.00 -21.46 16.81
C SER A 23 2.29 -22.51 15.94
N ILE A 24 0.97 -22.37 15.72
CA ILE A 24 0.19 -23.31 14.90
C ILE A 24 0.50 -23.11 13.41
N VAL A 25 0.72 -21.88 12.96
CA VAL A 25 1.12 -21.57 11.58
C VAL A 25 2.52 -22.10 11.28
N SER A 26 3.47 -21.92 12.21
CA SER A 26 4.83 -22.45 12.07
C SER A 26 4.86 -23.99 11.99
N ARG A 27 4.12 -24.68 12.86
CA ARG A 27 4.01 -26.15 12.82
C ARG A 27 3.35 -26.65 11.54
N SER A 28 2.30 -25.96 11.07
CA SER A 28 1.63 -26.29 9.80
C SER A 28 2.56 -26.11 8.59
N ALA A 29 3.37 -25.04 8.56
CA ALA A 29 4.35 -24.81 7.50
C ALA A 29 5.45 -25.88 7.45
N ILE A 30 5.90 -26.37 8.62
CA ILE A 30 6.88 -27.46 8.71
C ILE A 30 6.28 -28.78 8.23
N VAL A 31 5.02 -29.09 8.58
CA VAL A 31 4.34 -30.30 8.10
C VAL A 31 4.11 -30.26 6.58
N ILE A 32 3.73 -29.10 6.04
CA ILE A 32 3.56 -28.92 4.58
C ILE A 32 4.89 -29.09 3.85
N SER A 33 6.00 -28.55 4.36
CA SER A 33 7.31 -28.68 3.73
C SER A 33 7.86 -30.12 3.76
N LEU A 34 7.61 -30.86 4.85
CA LEU A 34 7.95 -32.28 4.95
C LEU A 34 7.11 -33.15 4.01
N GLN A 35 5.82 -32.85 3.88
CA GLN A 35 4.92 -33.56 2.96
C GLN A 35 5.23 -33.25 1.49
N GLN A 36 5.71 -32.04 1.18
CA GLN A 36 6.24 -31.69 -0.14
C GLN A 36 7.54 -32.45 -0.47
N ARG A 37 8.48 -32.58 0.49
CA ARG A 37 9.70 -33.39 0.31
C ARG A 37 9.41 -34.87 0.05
N SER A 38 8.43 -35.46 0.76
CA SER A 38 8.06 -36.87 0.54
C SER A 38 7.45 -37.09 -0.85
N ARG A 39 6.63 -36.15 -1.34
CA ARG A 39 5.99 -36.22 -2.67
C ARG A 39 6.98 -35.99 -3.82
N LEU A 40 7.98 -35.14 -3.63
CA LEU A 40 9.08 -34.98 -4.59
C LEU A 40 9.87 -36.28 -4.74
N SER A 41 10.08 -37.00 -3.64
CA SER A 41 10.78 -38.30 -3.66
C SER A 41 9.99 -39.40 -4.40
N SER A 42 8.66 -39.40 -4.29
CA SER A 42 7.80 -40.32 -5.03
C SER A 42 7.71 -39.96 -6.52
N PHE A 43 7.74 -38.67 -6.84
CA PHE A 43 7.72 -38.19 -8.24
C PHE A 43 9.02 -38.54 -8.97
N THR A 44 10.18 -38.41 -8.30
CA THR A 44 11.48 -38.85 -8.85
C THR A 44 11.56 -40.36 -9.03
N LYS A 45 10.89 -41.16 -8.19
CA LYS A 45 10.82 -42.61 -8.37
C LYS A 45 9.95 -43.00 -9.58
N SER A 46 8.76 -42.42 -9.71
CA SER A 46 7.87 -42.69 -10.85
C SER A 46 8.49 -42.28 -12.19
N THR A 47 9.20 -41.14 -12.26
CA THR A 47 9.87 -40.73 -13.50
C THR A 47 11.08 -41.60 -13.87
N VAL A 48 11.73 -42.23 -12.90
CA VAL A 48 12.82 -43.19 -13.15
C VAL A 48 12.26 -44.55 -13.58
N ASP A 49 11.11 -44.96 -13.04
CA ASP A 49 10.45 -46.23 -13.39
C ASP A 49 9.75 -46.16 -14.76
N ASP A 50 9.13 -45.03 -15.13
CA ASP A 50 8.56 -44.80 -16.46
C ASP A 50 9.63 -44.68 -17.55
N ALA A 51 10.81 -44.12 -17.23
CA ALA A 51 11.95 -44.07 -18.14
C ALA A 51 12.58 -45.46 -18.41
N ARG A 52 12.22 -46.48 -17.62
CA ARG A 52 12.68 -47.86 -17.79
C ARG A 52 11.78 -48.70 -18.69
N LEU A 53 10.55 -48.25 -18.97
CA LEU A 53 9.56 -48.99 -19.75
C LEU A 53 9.55 -48.64 -21.24
N ASP A 54 10.06 -47.47 -21.63
CA ASP A 54 10.30 -47.13 -23.04
C ASP A 54 11.72 -47.56 -23.46
N GLY A 55 11.84 -48.81 -23.88
CA GLY A 55 13.06 -49.44 -24.40
C GLY A 55 13.52 -48.89 -25.76
N ALA A 56 13.77 -47.58 -25.85
CA ALA A 56 14.58 -46.99 -26.90
C ALA A 56 16.04 -46.94 -26.41
N ARG A 57 16.92 -47.65 -27.12
CA ARG A 57 18.38 -47.56 -26.99
C ARG A 57 18.80 -46.10 -26.86
N LEU A 58 19.16 -45.68 -25.66
CA LEU A 58 19.87 -44.42 -25.43
C LEU A 58 21.35 -44.74 -25.42
N ASP A 59 22.02 -44.28 -26.48
CA ASP A 59 23.47 -44.27 -26.62
C ASP A 59 24.11 -43.67 -25.37
N ALA A 60 25.06 -44.42 -24.83
CA ALA A 60 25.64 -44.24 -23.51
C ALA A 60 26.68 -43.11 -23.40
N ASP A 61 26.58 -42.05 -24.22
CA ASP A 61 27.70 -41.10 -24.35
C ASP A 61 27.29 -39.62 -24.51
N SER A 62 26.25 -39.16 -23.80
CA SER A 62 26.09 -37.72 -23.61
C SER A 62 25.85 -37.40 -22.14
N THR A 63 26.77 -36.64 -21.56
CA THR A 63 26.55 -35.89 -20.33
C THR A 63 25.17 -35.25 -20.39
N PHE A 64 24.25 -35.75 -19.56
CA PHE A 64 22.86 -35.31 -19.53
C PHE A 64 22.84 -33.86 -19.04
N SER A 65 22.96 -32.91 -19.97
CA SER A 65 22.96 -31.48 -19.66
C SER A 65 21.67 -31.13 -18.91
N THR A 66 21.81 -30.38 -17.82
CA THR A 66 20.69 -29.87 -17.00
C THR A 66 19.64 -29.14 -17.85
N GLU A 67 20.06 -28.53 -18.95
CA GLU A 67 19.19 -27.88 -19.93
C GLU A 67 18.29 -28.88 -20.66
N LYS A 68 18.82 -30.01 -21.14
CA LYS A 68 18.04 -31.08 -21.80
C LYS A 68 16.98 -31.65 -20.85
N LEU A 69 17.35 -31.83 -19.58
CA LEU A 69 16.45 -32.29 -18.53
C LEU A 69 15.29 -31.30 -18.27
N ASN A 70 15.59 -30.00 -18.21
CA ASN A 70 14.57 -28.97 -18.02
C ASN A 70 13.63 -28.86 -19.23
N ILE A 71 14.14 -28.98 -20.45
CA ILE A 71 13.32 -29.05 -21.67
C ILE A 71 12.39 -30.27 -21.63
N GLN A 72 12.89 -31.44 -21.24
CA GLN A 72 12.07 -32.65 -21.14
C GLN A 72 10.98 -32.51 -20.09
N ARG A 73 11.30 -31.93 -18.91
CA ARG A 73 10.32 -31.61 -17.86
C ARG A 73 9.24 -30.66 -18.36
N MET A 74 9.63 -29.63 -19.12
CA MET A 74 8.68 -28.68 -19.70
C MET A 74 7.73 -29.37 -20.70
N LYS A 75 8.25 -30.22 -21.60
CA LYS A 75 7.43 -31.01 -22.53
C LYS A 75 6.44 -31.93 -21.80
N ASN A 76 6.86 -32.56 -20.70
CA ASN A 76 5.98 -33.41 -19.90
C ASN A 76 4.88 -32.59 -19.20
N LEU A 77 5.20 -31.38 -18.71
CA LEU A 77 4.21 -30.45 -18.15
C LEU A 77 3.18 -30.02 -19.19
N VAL A 78 3.63 -29.68 -20.40
CA VAL A 78 2.74 -29.31 -21.51
C VAL A 78 1.79 -30.46 -21.84
N ARG A 79 2.32 -31.69 -22.00
CA ARG A 79 1.48 -32.88 -22.25
C ARG A 79 0.46 -33.15 -21.15
N LEU A 80 0.88 -32.99 -19.88
CA LEU A 80 -0.02 -33.18 -18.73
C LEU A 80 -1.13 -32.13 -18.72
N ALA A 81 -0.79 -30.86 -18.95
CA ALA A 81 -1.75 -29.79 -19.05
C ALA A 81 -2.69 -29.97 -20.26
N GLU A 82 -2.18 -30.42 -21.41
CA GLU A 82 -3.00 -30.71 -22.59
C GLU A 82 -4.02 -31.82 -22.31
N ARG A 83 -3.57 -32.93 -21.71
CA ARG A 83 -4.43 -34.05 -21.35
C ARG A 83 -5.51 -33.65 -20.35
N ASP A 84 -5.14 -32.88 -19.34
CA ASP A 84 -6.04 -32.59 -18.22
C ASP A 84 -6.94 -31.35 -18.46
N PHE A 85 -6.53 -30.39 -19.32
CA PHE A 85 -7.22 -29.10 -19.50
C PHE A 85 -7.66 -28.82 -20.93
N LEU A 86 -6.96 -29.34 -21.94
CA LEU A 86 -7.23 -29.01 -23.36
C LEU A 86 -7.97 -30.14 -24.10
N ASP A 87 -8.05 -31.36 -23.53
CA ASP A 87 -8.86 -32.44 -24.10
C ASP A 87 -10.36 -32.08 -24.09
N VAL A 88 -11.01 -32.20 -25.25
CA VAL A 88 -12.39 -31.71 -25.52
C VAL A 88 -13.45 -32.40 -24.66
N ARG A 89 -13.12 -33.55 -24.06
CA ARG A 89 -14.08 -34.40 -23.34
C ARG A 89 -14.44 -33.91 -21.93
N ILE A 90 -13.69 -32.95 -21.37
CA ILE A 90 -13.88 -32.49 -19.99
C ILE A 90 -14.66 -31.18 -19.98
N THR A 91 -15.85 -31.18 -19.37
CA THR A 91 -16.80 -30.05 -19.39
C THR A 91 -16.53 -29.00 -18.31
N LYS A 92 -16.06 -29.39 -17.12
CA LYS A 92 -15.70 -28.46 -16.03
C LYS A 92 -14.57 -29.05 -15.20
N ILE A 93 -13.57 -28.24 -14.88
CA ILE A 93 -12.40 -28.67 -14.09
C ILE A 93 -12.51 -28.11 -12.68
N ASP A 94 -12.24 -28.96 -11.68
CA ASP A 94 -12.20 -28.53 -10.28
C ASP A 94 -11.03 -27.57 -10.04
N ASN A 95 -11.30 -26.49 -9.30
CA ASN A 95 -10.33 -25.46 -8.95
C ASN A 95 -9.12 -26.03 -8.21
N LYS A 96 -9.29 -27.15 -7.48
CA LYS A 96 -8.19 -27.86 -6.82
C LYS A 96 -7.19 -28.43 -7.82
N ARG A 97 -7.67 -29.06 -8.90
CA ARG A 97 -6.81 -29.66 -9.93
C ARG A 97 -6.08 -28.60 -10.75
N ALA A 98 -6.77 -27.49 -11.05
CA ALA A 98 -6.14 -26.32 -11.68
C ALA A 98 -5.01 -25.76 -10.81
N PHE A 99 -5.25 -25.62 -9.51
CA PHE A 99 -4.25 -25.17 -8.55
C PHE A 99 -3.04 -26.12 -8.45
N GLU A 100 -3.24 -27.44 -8.44
CA GLU A 100 -2.15 -28.42 -8.38
C GLU A 100 -1.20 -28.32 -9.57
N ILE A 101 -1.72 -28.14 -10.78
CA ILE A 101 -0.90 -28.02 -11.99
C ILE A 101 -0.18 -26.68 -12.04
N LEU A 102 -0.85 -25.60 -11.64
CA LEU A 102 -0.20 -24.29 -11.52
C LEU A 102 0.90 -24.30 -10.45
N ASN A 103 0.70 -24.99 -9.33
CA ASN A 103 1.73 -25.22 -8.33
C ASN A 103 2.89 -26.05 -8.89
N THR A 104 2.62 -27.05 -9.73
CA THR A 104 3.67 -27.83 -10.40
C THR A 104 4.47 -26.96 -11.38
N CYS A 105 3.80 -26.06 -12.12
CA CYS A 105 4.47 -25.07 -12.97
C CYS A 105 5.36 -24.14 -12.13
N LYS A 106 4.88 -23.70 -10.96
CA LYS A 106 5.65 -22.88 -10.03
C LYS A 106 6.89 -23.61 -9.51
N VAL A 107 6.77 -24.87 -9.08
CA VAL A 107 7.90 -25.70 -8.64
C VAL A 107 8.93 -25.89 -9.76
N PHE A 108 8.48 -26.08 -11.00
CA PHE A 108 9.36 -26.12 -12.17
C PHE A 108 10.08 -24.80 -12.36
N GLN A 109 9.36 -23.68 -12.35
CA GLN A 109 9.94 -22.35 -12.48
C GLN A 109 10.98 -22.09 -11.39
N ASP A 110 10.65 -22.33 -10.11
CA ASP A 110 11.58 -22.20 -8.98
C ASP A 110 12.88 -22.98 -9.21
N SER A 111 12.77 -24.20 -9.76
CA SER A 111 13.95 -25.00 -10.09
C SER A 111 14.81 -24.33 -11.16
N VAL A 112 14.20 -23.71 -12.17
CA VAL A 112 14.92 -22.97 -13.23
C VAL A 112 15.57 -21.70 -12.66
N TYR A 113 14.85 -20.94 -11.83
CA TYR A 113 15.37 -19.74 -11.16
C TYR A 113 16.60 -20.04 -10.28
N GLN A 114 16.68 -21.21 -9.66
CA GLN A 114 17.83 -21.60 -8.84
C GLN A 114 19.12 -21.75 -9.67
N TYR A 115 19.02 -22.21 -10.92
CA TYR A 115 20.16 -22.38 -11.81
C TYR A 115 20.54 -21.07 -12.52
N GLU A 116 19.55 -20.25 -12.91
CA GLU A 116 19.78 -19.04 -13.71
C GLU A 116 19.30 -17.78 -12.98
N LYS A 117 20.14 -17.29 -12.05
CA LYS A 117 19.80 -16.19 -11.14
C LYS A 117 19.79 -14.81 -11.79
N LEU A 118 20.50 -14.62 -12.91
CA LEU A 118 20.90 -13.28 -13.35
C LEU A 118 19.82 -12.56 -14.16
N ARG A 119 18.99 -13.24 -14.98
CA ARG A 119 17.86 -12.63 -15.75
C ARG A 119 16.79 -13.65 -16.13
N PRO A 120 15.89 -14.01 -15.20
CA PRO A 120 14.90 -15.06 -15.47
C PRO A 120 13.84 -14.68 -16.53
N GLU A 121 13.57 -13.40 -16.73
CA GLU A 121 12.59 -12.92 -17.71
C GLU A 121 12.93 -13.30 -19.16
N ASN A 122 14.22 -13.48 -19.43
CA ASN A 122 14.72 -13.77 -20.77
C ASN A 122 14.79 -15.27 -21.06
N ASN A 123 14.64 -16.13 -20.04
CA ASN A 123 14.74 -17.56 -20.23
C ASN A 123 13.52 -18.08 -21.04
N PRO A 124 13.75 -18.77 -22.18
CA PRO A 124 12.67 -19.28 -23.03
C PRO A 124 11.75 -20.26 -22.31
N LEU A 125 12.26 -21.06 -21.36
CA LEU A 125 11.48 -22.04 -20.59
C LEU A 125 10.51 -21.35 -19.63
N ILE A 126 10.91 -20.23 -19.05
CA ILE A 126 10.03 -19.44 -18.17
C ILE A 126 8.93 -18.79 -19.00
N LYS A 127 9.24 -18.28 -20.19
CA LYS A 127 8.24 -17.74 -21.13
C LYS A 127 7.24 -18.82 -21.54
N GLU A 128 7.71 -19.98 -21.96
CA GLU A 128 6.85 -21.10 -22.36
C GLU A 128 5.97 -21.58 -21.20
N SER A 129 6.52 -21.61 -19.98
CA SER A 129 5.78 -21.95 -18.76
C SER A 129 4.70 -20.91 -18.44
N ASN A 130 5.01 -19.62 -18.57
CA ASN A 130 4.04 -18.55 -18.38
C ASN A 130 2.94 -18.59 -19.46
N ASP A 131 3.27 -18.94 -20.69
CA ASP A 131 2.28 -19.13 -21.76
C ASP A 131 1.37 -20.33 -21.51
N LEU A 132 1.91 -21.42 -20.92
CA LEU A 132 1.10 -22.53 -20.45
C LEU A 132 0.12 -22.09 -19.35
N ILE A 133 0.60 -21.34 -18.35
CA ILE A 133 -0.23 -20.79 -17.26
C ILE A 133 -1.33 -19.90 -17.84
N LYS A 134 -1.01 -19.00 -18.78
CA LYS A 134 -2.01 -18.17 -19.48
C LYS A 134 -3.05 -19.02 -20.20
N ARG A 135 -2.64 -20.06 -20.93
CA ARG A 135 -3.56 -20.97 -21.65
C ARG A 135 -4.52 -21.69 -20.68
N ILE A 136 -4.00 -22.22 -19.58
CA ILE A 136 -4.79 -22.89 -18.55
C ILE A 136 -5.80 -21.91 -17.94
N LEU A 137 -5.34 -20.73 -17.51
CA LEU A 137 -6.18 -19.74 -16.83
C LEU A 137 -7.18 -19.03 -17.75
N LYS A 138 -6.93 -18.99 -19.06
CA LYS A 138 -7.88 -18.45 -20.06
C LYS A 138 -8.93 -19.47 -20.51
N SER A 139 -8.72 -20.76 -20.26
CA SER A 139 -9.66 -21.79 -20.69
C SER A 139 -11.04 -21.62 -20.02
N GLU A 140 -12.12 -21.64 -20.78
CA GLU A 140 -13.50 -21.49 -20.27
C GLU A 140 -13.88 -22.56 -19.23
N ARG A 141 -13.11 -23.65 -19.17
CA ARG A 141 -13.33 -24.82 -18.30
C ARG A 141 -12.89 -24.59 -16.86
N VAL A 142 -12.01 -23.62 -16.62
CA VAL A 142 -11.52 -23.25 -15.29
C VAL A 142 -12.32 -22.05 -14.80
N ASP A 143 -12.95 -22.22 -13.63
CA ASP A 143 -13.70 -21.16 -12.97
C ASP A 143 -12.73 -20.24 -12.19
N PHE A 144 -12.17 -19.26 -12.90
CA PHE A 144 -11.12 -18.39 -12.36
C PHE A 144 -11.67 -17.30 -11.43
N ASN A 145 -12.13 -17.72 -10.26
CA ASN A 145 -12.68 -16.86 -9.22
C ASN A 145 -11.60 -16.16 -8.37
N GLU A 146 -12.00 -15.13 -7.62
CA GLU A 146 -11.11 -14.39 -6.69
C GLU A 146 -10.47 -15.33 -5.64
N GLU A 147 -11.16 -16.38 -5.22
CA GLU A 147 -10.60 -17.37 -4.29
C GLU A 147 -9.41 -18.14 -4.90
N LEU A 148 -9.52 -18.53 -6.18
CA LEU A 148 -8.43 -19.20 -6.89
C LEU A 148 -7.27 -18.23 -7.11
N LEU A 149 -7.55 -16.98 -7.49
CA LEU A 149 -6.55 -15.92 -7.61
C LEU A 149 -5.77 -15.74 -6.30
N ARG A 150 -6.48 -15.64 -5.17
CA ARG A 150 -5.87 -15.51 -3.84
C ARG A 150 -4.98 -16.70 -3.50
N LYS A 151 -5.42 -17.92 -3.79
CA LYS A 151 -4.61 -19.14 -3.61
C LYS A 151 -3.35 -19.11 -4.47
N LEU A 152 -3.46 -18.68 -5.74
CA LEU A 152 -2.31 -18.55 -6.63
C LEU A 152 -1.32 -17.49 -6.17
N PHE A 153 -1.79 -16.35 -5.68
CA PHE A 153 -0.94 -15.32 -5.11
C PHE A 153 -0.24 -15.78 -3.82
N THR A 154 -0.85 -16.69 -3.06
CA THR A 154 -0.23 -17.30 -1.88
C THR A 154 0.90 -18.26 -2.23
N LEU A 155 1.01 -18.72 -3.50
CA LEU A 155 2.15 -19.55 -3.94
C LEU A 155 3.46 -18.76 -4.08
N GLU A 156 3.43 -17.45 -3.91
CA GLU A 156 4.58 -16.55 -4.05
C GLU A 156 5.29 -16.69 -5.42
N PRO A 157 4.57 -16.55 -6.55
CA PRO A 157 5.23 -16.57 -7.86
C PRO A 157 6.06 -15.30 -8.06
N LYS A 158 7.14 -15.40 -8.86
CA LYS A 158 7.96 -14.26 -9.25
C LYS A 158 7.22 -13.32 -10.22
N TYR A 159 7.71 -12.07 -10.33
CA TYR A 159 7.04 -11.00 -11.07
C TYR A 159 6.58 -11.35 -12.50
N PRO A 160 7.38 -12.03 -13.36
CA PRO A 160 6.95 -12.35 -14.72
C PRO A 160 5.73 -13.26 -14.76
N THR A 161 5.65 -14.17 -13.81
CA THR A 161 4.53 -15.10 -13.64
C THR A 161 3.34 -14.42 -13.00
N LEU A 162 3.56 -13.51 -12.03
CA LEU A 162 2.49 -12.65 -11.48
C LEU A 162 1.82 -11.84 -12.58
N LYS A 163 2.61 -11.19 -13.44
CA LYS A 163 2.11 -10.42 -14.59
C LYS A 163 1.26 -11.31 -15.50
N ALA A 164 1.71 -12.52 -15.79
CA ALA A 164 0.97 -13.47 -16.62
C ALA A 164 -0.38 -13.88 -16.00
N ILE A 165 -0.43 -14.08 -14.68
CA ILE A 165 -1.65 -14.42 -13.93
C ILE A 165 -2.63 -13.24 -13.95
N VAL A 166 -2.14 -12.03 -13.68
CA VAL A 166 -2.96 -10.80 -13.67
C VAL A 166 -3.55 -10.51 -15.06
N GLU A 167 -2.75 -10.60 -16.12
CA GLU A 167 -3.23 -10.45 -17.51
C GLU A 167 -4.28 -11.51 -17.86
N ALA A 168 -4.10 -12.76 -17.43
CA ALA A 168 -5.08 -13.82 -17.65
C ALA A 168 -6.39 -13.54 -16.90
N TYR A 169 -6.31 -13.03 -15.66
CA TYR A 169 -7.49 -12.65 -14.87
C TYR A 169 -8.27 -11.52 -15.55
N TYR A 170 -7.57 -10.50 -16.01
CA TYR A 170 -8.18 -9.38 -16.74
C TYR A 170 -8.71 -9.73 -18.12
N SER A 171 -8.23 -10.80 -18.74
CA SER A 171 -8.78 -11.25 -20.03
C SER A 171 -10.18 -11.88 -19.92
N ARG A 172 -10.65 -12.19 -18.71
CA ARG A 172 -11.98 -12.79 -18.48
C ARG A 172 -13.15 -11.82 -18.62
N GLY A 173 -12.91 -10.53 -18.41
CA GLY A 173 -13.96 -9.52 -18.48
C GLY A 173 -13.40 -8.12 -18.29
N SER A 174 -14.05 -7.13 -18.91
CA SER A 174 -13.67 -5.72 -18.81
C SER A 174 -13.97 -5.11 -17.44
N GLU A 175 -14.99 -5.60 -16.75
CA GLU A 175 -15.45 -5.09 -15.45
C GLU A 175 -14.74 -5.74 -14.25
N ILE A 176 -13.95 -6.79 -14.49
CA ILE A 176 -13.25 -7.51 -13.43
C ILE A 176 -12.07 -6.67 -12.93
N PHE A 177 -12.00 -6.49 -11.60
CA PHE A 177 -10.92 -5.79 -10.92
C PHE A 177 -10.32 -6.66 -9.81
N ILE A 178 -9.09 -6.34 -9.39
CA ILE A 178 -8.41 -7.01 -8.28
C ILE A 178 -8.56 -6.12 -7.06
N SER A 179 -9.07 -6.67 -5.94
CA SER A 179 -9.20 -5.94 -4.69
C SER A 179 -7.82 -5.59 -4.10
N SER A 180 -7.73 -4.43 -3.43
CA SER A 180 -6.47 -3.96 -2.80
C SER A 180 -5.91 -5.01 -1.82
N ASP A 181 -6.78 -5.64 -1.04
CA ASP A 181 -6.39 -6.70 -0.10
C ASP A 181 -5.78 -7.92 -0.79
N THR A 182 -6.32 -8.32 -1.94
CA THR A 182 -5.79 -9.45 -2.71
C THR A 182 -4.49 -9.08 -3.44
N ALA A 183 -4.38 -7.85 -3.97
CA ALA A 183 -3.15 -7.33 -4.58
C ALA A 183 -2.01 -7.18 -3.55
N MET A 184 -2.33 -6.89 -2.30
CA MET A 184 -1.32 -6.73 -1.24
C MET A 184 -0.55 -8.03 -0.95
N ILE A 185 -1.10 -9.21 -1.27
CA ILE A 185 -0.49 -10.52 -0.95
C ILE A 185 0.87 -10.68 -1.64
N PRO A 186 0.98 -10.67 -2.98
CA PRO A 186 2.27 -10.80 -3.64
C PRO A 186 3.10 -9.53 -3.51
N PHE A 187 2.47 -8.35 -3.40
CA PHE A 187 3.16 -7.08 -3.21
C PHE A 187 4.07 -7.10 -1.97
N ARG A 188 3.60 -7.63 -0.83
CA ARG A 188 4.41 -7.77 0.38
C ARG A 188 5.68 -8.57 0.15
N ARG A 189 5.61 -9.62 -0.67
CA ARG A 189 6.77 -10.46 -0.99
C ARG A 189 7.77 -9.70 -1.86
N LEU A 190 7.31 -8.99 -2.88
CA LEU A 190 8.18 -8.20 -3.76
C LEU A 190 8.94 -7.12 -2.97
N VAL A 191 8.24 -6.44 -2.04
CA VAL A 191 8.88 -5.47 -1.13
C VAL A 191 9.87 -6.15 -0.20
N TRP A 192 9.54 -7.33 0.35
CA TRP A 192 10.43 -8.09 1.23
C TRP A 192 11.70 -8.58 0.52
N ASP A 193 11.59 -8.99 -0.74
CA ASP A 193 12.70 -9.45 -1.58
C ASP A 193 13.54 -8.27 -2.14
N ALA A 194 13.21 -7.02 -1.78
CA ALA A 194 13.83 -5.79 -2.29
C ALA A 194 13.75 -5.64 -3.84
N GLU A 195 12.77 -6.27 -4.48
CA GLU A 195 12.50 -6.17 -5.93
C GLU A 195 11.61 -4.93 -6.20
N PHE A 196 12.11 -3.73 -5.89
CA PHE A 196 11.29 -2.50 -5.85
C PHE A 196 10.70 -2.08 -7.20
N GLN A 197 11.45 -2.21 -8.29
CA GLN A 197 10.94 -1.88 -9.63
C GLN A 197 9.79 -2.81 -10.03
N ASP A 198 9.91 -4.10 -9.72
CA ASP A 198 8.87 -5.09 -9.98
C ASP A 198 7.65 -4.89 -9.09
N ALA A 199 7.86 -4.48 -7.84
CA ALA A 199 6.78 -4.07 -6.94
C ALA A 199 5.99 -2.88 -7.52
N LEU A 200 6.68 -1.85 -8.03
CA LEU A 200 6.04 -0.68 -8.66
C LEU A 200 5.30 -1.06 -9.95
N ASN A 201 5.89 -1.90 -10.80
CA ASN A 201 5.23 -2.39 -12.00
C ASN A 201 4.00 -3.24 -11.65
N TYR A 202 4.06 -4.03 -10.56
CA TYR A 202 2.92 -4.79 -10.04
C TYR A 202 1.79 -3.88 -9.54
N VAL A 203 2.13 -2.77 -8.88
CA VAL A 203 1.17 -1.76 -8.43
C VAL A 203 0.44 -1.12 -9.63
N GLU A 204 1.15 -0.79 -10.71
CA GLU A 204 0.54 -0.23 -11.93
C GLU A 204 -0.47 -1.18 -12.57
N ILE A 205 -0.14 -2.47 -12.68
CA ILE A 205 -1.05 -3.44 -13.30
C ILE A 205 -2.25 -3.76 -12.39
N THR A 206 -2.15 -3.58 -11.07
CA THR A 206 -3.23 -3.91 -10.13
C THR A 206 -4.03 -2.68 -9.70
N THR A 207 -3.65 -2.03 -8.59
CA THR A 207 -4.36 -0.88 -8.01
C THR A 207 -4.23 0.38 -8.84
N GLY A 208 -3.21 0.49 -9.68
CA GLY A 208 -3.00 1.57 -10.64
C GLY A 208 -3.73 1.38 -11.97
N SER A 209 -4.47 0.28 -12.15
CA SER A 209 -5.16 -0.01 -13.41
C SER A 209 -6.43 0.84 -13.58
N GLN A 210 -6.75 1.21 -14.82
CA GLN A 210 -7.96 1.96 -15.14
C GLN A 210 -9.23 1.26 -14.63
N ARG A 211 -9.25 -0.09 -14.68
CA ARG A 211 -10.37 -0.91 -14.21
C ARG A 211 -10.62 -0.74 -12.71
N TYR A 212 -9.54 -0.65 -11.94
CA TYR A 212 -9.63 -0.40 -10.50
C TYR A 212 -10.18 1.00 -10.23
N PHE A 213 -9.74 2.02 -10.97
CA PHE A 213 -10.25 3.38 -10.86
C PHE A 213 -11.73 3.48 -11.23
N ASP A 214 -12.17 2.79 -12.29
CA ASP A 214 -13.58 2.75 -12.69
C ASP A 214 -14.46 2.10 -11.62
N HIS A 215 -13.98 1.03 -10.98
CA HIS A 215 -14.64 0.43 -9.81
C HIS A 215 -14.70 1.41 -8.63
N ARG A 216 -13.61 2.12 -8.30
CA ARG A 216 -13.63 3.15 -7.25
C ARG A 216 -14.61 4.28 -7.56
N LYS A 217 -14.69 4.70 -8.82
CA LYS A 217 -15.62 5.72 -9.31
C LYS A 217 -17.08 5.26 -9.18
N SER A 218 -17.36 3.99 -9.47
CA SER A 218 -18.71 3.43 -9.31
C SER A 218 -19.14 3.40 -7.83
N LEU A 219 -18.23 3.09 -6.91
CA LEU A 219 -18.49 3.17 -5.47
C LEU A 219 -18.83 4.60 -5.03
N ILE A 220 -18.11 5.61 -5.50
CA ILE A 220 -18.43 7.01 -5.15
C ILE A 220 -19.81 7.39 -5.69
N ARG A 221 -20.13 7.04 -6.94
CA ARG A 221 -21.48 7.28 -7.50
C ARG A 221 -22.56 6.63 -6.64
N LYS A 222 -22.30 5.42 -6.14
CA LYS A 222 -23.21 4.71 -5.23
C LYS A 222 -23.40 5.49 -3.93
N TYR A 223 -22.33 5.98 -3.30
CA TYR A 223 -22.42 6.81 -2.08
C TYR A 223 -23.14 8.13 -2.30
N VAL A 224 -22.85 8.82 -3.42
CA VAL A 224 -23.55 10.06 -3.79
C VAL A 224 -25.04 9.79 -4.01
N SER A 225 -25.38 8.67 -4.66
CA SER A 225 -26.78 8.29 -4.88
C SER A 225 -27.50 7.96 -3.56
N TYR A 226 -26.85 7.26 -2.63
CA TYR A 226 -27.40 7.02 -1.30
C TYR A 226 -27.57 8.32 -0.52
N PHE A 227 -26.57 9.20 -0.53
CA PHE A 227 -26.65 10.50 0.13
C PHE A 227 -27.82 11.33 -0.42
N GLY A 228 -27.94 11.45 -1.75
CA GLY A 228 -29.06 12.12 -2.40
C GLY A 228 -30.40 11.50 -2.02
N GLY A 229 -30.51 10.16 -2.06
CA GLY A 229 -31.70 9.43 -1.65
C GLY A 229 -32.10 9.69 -0.19
N THR A 230 -31.13 9.71 0.74
CA THR A 230 -31.40 10.05 2.15
C THR A 230 -31.87 11.49 2.33
N LEU A 231 -31.33 12.43 1.55
CA LEU A 231 -31.74 13.83 1.60
C LEU A 231 -33.17 14.01 1.08
N PHE A 232 -33.51 13.38 -0.06
CA PHE A 232 -34.87 13.37 -0.58
C PHE A 232 -35.86 12.71 0.39
N GLY A 233 -35.46 11.59 1.01
CA GLY A 233 -36.26 10.92 2.03
C GLY A 233 -36.54 11.79 3.25
N LEU A 234 -35.52 12.52 3.73
CA LEU A 234 -35.65 13.45 4.85
C LEU A 234 -36.58 14.61 4.52
N VAL A 235 -36.41 15.25 3.36
CA VAL A 235 -37.30 16.33 2.89
C VAL A 235 -38.73 15.82 2.72
N GLY A 236 -38.91 14.63 2.15
CA GLY A 236 -40.22 13.99 2.00
C GLY A 236 -40.90 13.69 3.33
N ALA A 237 -40.15 13.17 4.31
CA ALA A 237 -40.67 12.91 5.66
C ALA A 237 -41.12 14.21 6.34
N ILE A 238 -40.32 15.28 6.24
CA ILE A 238 -40.68 16.61 6.76
C ILE A 238 -41.94 17.13 6.06
N HIS A 239 -42.03 16.98 4.73
CA HIS A 239 -43.22 17.38 3.96
C HIS A 239 -44.49 16.66 4.43
N VAL A 240 -44.42 15.35 4.65
CA VAL A 240 -45.56 14.55 5.15
C VAL A 240 -45.98 15.00 6.54
N VAL A 241 -45.02 15.19 7.46
CA VAL A 241 -45.31 15.65 8.83
C VAL A 241 -45.97 17.03 8.80
N VAL A 242 -45.42 17.98 8.05
CA VAL A 242 -45.98 19.32 7.98
C VAL A 242 -47.36 19.32 7.32
N LYS A 243 -47.60 18.49 6.30
CA LYS A 243 -48.93 18.35 5.69
C LYS A 243 -49.97 17.78 6.66
N LEU A 244 -49.60 16.85 7.55
CA LEU A 244 -50.51 16.22 8.50
C LEU A 244 -50.82 17.10 9.72
N PHE A 245 -49.81 17.78 10.28
CA PHE A 245 -49.94 18.51 11.54
C PHE A 245 -50.10 20.03 11.36
N PHE A 246 -49.59 20.59 10.26
CA PHE A 246 -49.58 22.03 10.02
C PHE A 246 -49.92 22.34 8.54
N PRO A 247 -51.11 21.96 8.05
CA PRO A 247 -51.49 22.15 6.65
C PRO A 247 -51.43 23.62 6.23
N GLU A 248 -51.71 24.54 7.14
CA GLU A 248 -51.65 26.00 6.93
C GLU A 248 -50.27 26.47 6.44
N LEU A 249 -49.17 25.84 6.88
CA LEU A 249 -47.80 26.19 6.43
C LEU A 249 -47.51 25.77 4.99
N VAL A 250 -48.21 24.73 4.49
CA VAL A 250 -48.11 24.30 3.10
C VAL A 250 -48.90 25.25 2.19
N TYR A 251 -50.07 25.70 2.66
CA TYR A 251 -50.93 26.60 1.90
C TYR A 251 -50.53 28.08 2.00
N ALA A 252 -49.94 28.53 3.12
CA ALA A 252 -49.43 29.90 3.32
C ALA A 252 -48.32 30.29 2.32
N GLY A 253 -47.66 29.31 1.69
CA GLY A 253 -46.76 29.53 0.56
C GLY A 253 -47.43 30.05 -0.72
N THR A 254 -48.75 30.17 -0.76
CA THR A 254 -49.49 30.78 -1.89
C THR A 254 -49.93 32.23 -1.64
N GLY A 255 -49.67 32.81 -0.46
CA GLY A 255 -50.35 34.04 -0.02
C GLY A 255 -49.55 35.12 0.72
N GLY A 256 -48.20 35.13 0.72
CA GLY A 256 -47.48 36.35 1.14
C GLY A 256 -46.11 36.23 1.82
N THR A 257 -45.59 35.02 2.08
CA THR A 257 -44.15 34.87 2.38
C THR A 257 -43.45 34.31 1.14
N ILE A 258 -42.45 35.03 0.64
CA ILE A 258 -41.86 34.82 -0.70
C ILE A 258 -41.28 33.40 -0.89
N TYR A 259 -41.09 32.61 0.18
CA TYR A 259 -40.51 31.26 0.10
C TYR A 259 -41.27 30.12 0.83
N GLY A 260 -42.31 30.38 1.62
CA GLY A 260 -43.12 29.34 2.30
C GLY A 260 -42.31 28.16 2.92
N ILE A 261 -42.86 26.94 2.86
CA ILE A 261 -42.18 25.71 3.28
C ILE A 261 -41.00 25.31 2.38
N TYR A 262 -40.99 25.79 1.13
CA TYR A 262 -39.91 25.53 0.18
C TYR A 262 -38.60 26.23 0.59
N GLY A 263 -38.68 27.36 1.28
CA GLY A 263 -37.52 28.01 1.90
C GLY A 263 -36.89 27.13 2.98
N VAL A 264 -37.69 26.40 3.75
CA VAL A 264 -37.19 25.43 4.74
C VAL A 264 -36.50 24.25 4.05
N TYR A 265 -37.04 23.76 2.94
CA TYR A 265 -36.36 22.72 2.15
C TYR A 265 -35.04 23.20 1.57
N ALA A 266 -35.00 24.43 1.04
CA ALA A 266 -33.78 25.03 0.52
C ALA A 266 -32.72 25.18 1.63
N MET A 267 -33.10 25.60 2.84
CA MET A 267 -32.19 25.67 3.99
C MET A 267 -31.63 24.30 4.40
N ILE A 268 -32.49 23.29 4.48
CA ILE A 268 -32.08 21.94 4.86
C ILE A 268 -31.16 21.34 3.80
N VAL A 269 -31.54 21.43 2.53
CA VAL A 269 -30.75 20.92 1.40
C VAL A 269 -29.40 21.64 1.34
N SER A 270 -29.38 22.97 1.41
CA SER A 270 -28.13 23.73 1.38
C SER A 270 -27.22 23.42 2.57
N TYR A 271 -27.76 23.27 3.79
CA TYR A 271 -27.00 22.85 4.95
C TYR A 271 -26.36 21.48 4.76
N PHE A 272 -27.12 20.47 4.35
CA PHE A 272 -26.58 19.12 4.14
C PHE A 272 -25.61 19.03 2.97
N VAL A 273 -25.86 19.76 1.87
CA VAL A 273 -24.92 19.84 0.75
C VAL A 273 -23.61 20.50 1.19
N ASN A 274 -23.67 21.58 1.97
CA ASN A 274 -22.48 22.25 2.49
C ASN A 274 -21.71 21.36 3.48
N CYS A 275 -22.41 20.75 4.45
CA CYS A 275 -21.80 19.78 5.36
C CYS A 275 -21.23 18.57 4.62
N GLY A 276 -21.93 18.06 3.60
CA GLY A 276 -21.47 16.96 2.77
C GLY A 276 -20.21 17.32 1.98
N PHE A 277 -20.15 18.52 1.42
CA PHE A 277 -18.96 19.03 0.72
C PHE A 277 -17.76 19.16 1.66
N LEU A 278 -17.94 19.79 2.84
CA LEU A 278 -16.90 19.93 3.85
C LEU A 278 -16.47 18.57 4.42
N ALA A 279 -17.40 17.64 4.59
CA ALA A 279 -17.10 16.26 4.99
C ALA A 279 -16.25 15.56 3.92
N VAL A 280 -16.60 15.66 2.63
CA VAL A 280 -15.81 15.08 1.55
C VAL A 280 -14.38 15.62 1.54
N ILE A 281 -14.20 16.94 1.71
CA ILE A 281 -12.86 17.54 1.78
C ILE A 281 -12.08 17.02 3.00
N SER A 282 -12.68 17.06 4.18
CA SER A 282 -12.03 16.64 5.43
C SER A 282 -11.75 15.13 5.53
N PHE A 283 -12.56 14.28 4.91
CA PHE A 283 -12.30 12.85 4.82
C PHE A 283 -11.34 12.49 3.68
N SER A 284 -11.30 13.29 2.61
CA SER A 284 -10.30 13.13 1.55
C SER A 284 -8.89 13.47 2.06
N SER A 285 -8.77 14.47 2.94
CA SER A 285 -7.48 14.85 3.52
C SER A 285 -6.94 13.85 4.56
N LYS A 286 -7.81 13.14 5.30
CA LYS A 286 -7.41 12.11 6.29
C LYS A 286 -6.71 10.87 5.70
N GLY A 287 -6.50 10.81 4.39
CA GLY A 287 -5.68 9.79 3.71
C GLY A 287 -4.47 10.36 2.96
N MET A 288 -4.22 11.67 3.05
CA MET A 288 -3.07 12.34 2.42
C MET A 288 -1.77 12.12 3.21
N GLU A 289 -1.86 11.88 4.51
CA GLU A 289 -0.72 11.60 5.38
C GLU A 289 -0.28 10.12 5.28
N ASN A 290 -0.03 9.61 4.07
CA ASN A 290 0.64 8.31 3.93
C ASN A 290 2.16 8.46 4.13
N GLY A 291 2.55 9.14 5.21
CA GLY A 291 3.93 9.35 5.64
C GLY A 291 4.76 10.18 4.66
N SER A 292 5.32 9.49 3.66
CA SER A 292 6.42 9.96 2.82
C SER A 292 6.01 10.40 1.41
N LEU A 293 4.73 10.30 1.04
CA LEU A 293 4.23 10.70 -0.28
C LEU A 293 3.07 11.68 -0.19
N LEU A 294 3.05 12.64 -1.11
CA LEU A 294 1.98 13.60 -1.35
C LEU A 294 1.42 13.42 -2.77
N PHE A 295 0.18 13.84 -2.97
CA PHE A 295 -0.34 13.98 -4.32
C PHE A 295 0.28 15.21 -5.00
N LYS A 296 0.50 15.11 -6.32
CA LYS A 296 0.94 16.27 -7.10
C LYS A 296 0.02 17.47 -6.91
N HIS A 297 0.62 18.65 -6.77
CA HIS A 297 -0.12 19.90 -6.71
C HIS A 297 -1.07 20.05 -7.91
N GLY A 298 -2.30 20.50 -7.65
CA GLY A 298 -3.35 20.66 -8.66
C GLY A 298 -4.17 19.40 -8.99
N THR A 299 -3.91 18.27 -8.33
CA THR A 299 -4.77 17.09 -8.44
C THR A 299 -6.11 17.31 -7.73
N MET A 300 -7.21 16.92 -8.38
CA MET A 300 -8.54 17.10 -7.82
C MET A 300 -8.80 16.11 -6.66
N PRO A 301 -9.55 16.49 -5.60
CA PRO A 301 -9.85 15.58 -4.48
C PRO A 301 -10.54 14.28 -4.88
N TRP A 302 -11.25 14.26 -6.00
CA TRP A 302 -11.85 13.04 -6.57
C TRP A 302 -10.81 12.01 -7.03
N ASP A 303 -9.67 12.47 -7.50
CA ASP A 303 -8.59 11.61 -7.96
C ASP A 303 -7.80 11.05 -6.78
N TRP A 304 -7.73 11.80 -5.66
CA TRP A 304 -7.12 11.33 -4.42
C TRP A 304 -7.78 10.04 -3.97
N TYR A 305 -9.12 10.02 -3.84
CA TYR A 305 -9.87 8.84 -3.41
C TYR A 305 -9.64 7.61 -4.32
N GLN A 306 -9.51 7.83 -5.63
CA GLN A 306 -9.27 6.76 -6.59
C GLN A 306 -7.87 6.16 -6.45
N LYS A 307 -6.87 7.01 -6.16
CA LYS A 307 -5.46 6.64 -6.11
C LYS A 307 -4.92 6.35 -4.71
N VAL A 308 -5.71 6.48 -3.64
CA VAL A 308 -5.25 6.24 -2.25
C VAL A 308 -4.56 4.88 -2.09
N ASP A 309 -5.13 3.81 -2.63
CA ASP A 309 -4.58 2.46 -2.43
C ASP A 309 -3.28 2.26 -3.22
N GLN A 310 -3.19 2.85 -4.41
CA GLN A 310 -1.93 2.94 -5.17
C GLN A 310 -0.88 3.72 -4.37
N MET A 311 -1.24 4.88 -3.82
CA MET A 311 -0.35 5.72 -3.02
C MET A 311 0.18 4.98 -1.79
N LYS A 312 -0.67 4.23 -1.08
CA LYS A 312 -0.27 3.43 0.08
C LYS A 312 0.78 2.37 -0.28
N MET A 313 0.61 1.68 -1.40
CA MET A 313 1.59 0.70 -1.86
C MET A 313 2.89 1.39 -2.26
N CYS A 314 2.83 2.49 -3.03
CA CYS A 314 4.02 3.26 -3.40
C CYS A 314 4.77 3.80 -2.17
N ALA A 315 4.06 4.28 -1.14
CA ALA A 315 4.67 4.78 0.09
C ALA A 315 5.45 3.68 0.81
N LYS A 316 4.93 2.44 0.83
CA LYS A 316 5.64 1.29 1.39
C LYS A 316 6.85 0.85 0.59
N VAL A 317 6.80 0.97 -0.75
CA VAL A 317 8.00 0.78 -1.57
C VAL A 317 9.06 1.84 -1.22
N LEU A 318 8.65 3.11 -1.15
CA LEU A 318 9.56 4.21 -0.85
C LEU A 318 10.21 4.06 0.53
N GLU A 319 9.42 3.76 1.57
CA GLU A 319 9.90 3.51 2.93
C GLU A 319 10.89 2.34 2.97
N ALA A 320 10.59 1.24 2.27
CA ALA A 320 11.45 0.06 2.24
C ALA A 320 12.76 0.32 1.46
N ASP A 321 12.69 1.04 0.35
CA ASP A 321 13.88 1.39 -0.44
C ASP A 321 14.79 2.36 0.30
N ALA A 322 14.20 3.37 0.95
CA ALA A 322 14.92 4.26 1.87
C ALA A 322 15.62 3.50 3.00
N ALA A 323 14.98 2.47 3.56
CA ALA A 323 15.55 1.68 4.66
C ALA A 323 16.68 0.73 4.21
N ILE A 324 16.63 0.20 2.98
CA ILE A 324 17.59 -0.80 2.49
C ILE A 324 18.73 -0.17 1.70
N HIS A 325 18.41 0.70 0.75
CA HIS A 325 19.36 1.31 -0.18
C HIS A 325 19.63 2.79 0.10
N GLY A 326 18.86 3.40 1.00
CA GLY A 326 18.94 4.83 1.23
C GLY A 326 20.23 5.27 1.91
N VAL A 327 20.87 6.27 1.31
CA VAL A 327 21.88 7.09 1.99
C VAL A 327 21.10 8.15 2.76
N GLU A 328 21.37 8.32 4.06
CA GLU A 328 20.68 9.29 4.94
C GLU A 328 19.15 9.09 5.06
N GLY A 329 18.63 7.91 4.71
CA GLY A 329 17.19 7.61 4.78
C GLY A 329 16.37 8.09 3.59
N PHE A 330 17.03 8.47 2.48
CA PHE A 330 16.35 8.79 1.22
C PHE A 330 16.16 7.57 0.34
N ALA A 331 15.04 7.48 -0.37
CA ALA A 331 14.86 6.47 -1.41
C ALA A 331 15.76 6.75 -2.63
N THR A 332 16.07 5.68 -3.37
CA THR A 332 16.87 5.76 -4.60
C THR A 332 16.17 6.60 -5.67
N ARG A 333 16.97 7.30 -6.47
CA ARG A 333 16.46 8.19 -7.54
C ARG A 333 15.56 7.46 -8.54
N GLU A 334 15.84 6.19 -8.82
CA GLU A 334 15.04 5.40 -9.75
C GLU A 334 13.63 5.16 -9.22
N VAL A 335 13.50 4.78 -7.95
CA VAL A 335 12.21 4.58 -7.27
C VAL A 335 11.45 5.90 -7.18
N VAL A 336 12.12 6.99 -6.77
CA VAL A 336 11.54 8.33 -6.69
C VAL A 336 11.03 8.79 -8.06
N SER A 337 11.85 8.70 -9.10
CA SER A 337 11.47 9.09 -10.46
C SER A 337 10.28 8.28 -10.97
N ARG A 338 10.21 6.99 -10.62
CA ARG A 338 9.10 6.12 -11.01
C ARG A 338 7.82 6.48 -10.28
N ILE A 339 7.87 6.74 -8.97
CA ILE A 339 6.72 7.20 -8.19
C ILE A 339 6.21 8.56 -8.68
N ASN A 340 7.11 9.48 -9.02
CA ASN A 340 6.78 10.76 -9.64
C ASN A 340 6.04 10.59 -10.97
N SER A 341 6.39 9.57 -11.77
CA SER A 341 5.67 9.25 -13.02
C SER A 341 4.23 8.77 -12.79
N MET A 342 3.94 8.19 -11.61
CA MET A 342 2.59 7.73 -11.23
C MET A 342 1.70 8.88 -10.70
N GLY A 343 2.27 10.06 -10.48
CA GLY A 343 1.55 11.26 -10.05
C GLY A 343 1.58 11.53 -8.55
N PHE A 344 2.56 10.98 -7.85
CA PHE A 344 2.83 11.27 -6.43
C PHE A 344 4.17 12.00 -6.31
N ASP A 345 4.25 12.98 -5.43
CA ASP A 345 5.50 13.65 -5.09
C ASP A 345 6.01 13.12 -3.75
N VAL A 346 7.33 13.03 -3.58
CA VAL A 346 7.94 12.59 -2.33
C VAL A 346 7.94 13.75 -1.34
N ASN A 347 7.42 13.50 -0.15
CA ASN A 347 7.47 14.44 0.96
C ASN A 347 8.87 14.40 1.57
N GLU A 348 9.75 15.27 1.07
CA GLU A 348 11.06 15.49 1.70
C GLU A 348 10.85 16.29 3.00
N PRO A 349 11.51 15.94 4.11
CA PRO A 349 11.39 16.71 5.35
C PRO A 349 11.84 18.16 5.11
N GLU A 350 11.07 19.12 5.64
CA GLU A 350 11.24 20.55 5.39
C GLU A 350 12.67 21.05 5.67
N GLN A 351 13.33 20.45 6.68
CA GLN A 351 14.70 20.76 7.07
C GLN A 351 15.70 20.53 5.92
N GLU A 352 15.49 19.51 5.10
CA GLU A 352 16.37 19.19 3.99
C GLU A 352 16.07 20.02 2.75
N VAL A 353 14.79 20.35 2.53
CA VAL A 353 14.40 21.32 1.51
C VAL A 353 15.02 22.68 1.82
N MET A 354 14.97 23.11 3.09
CA MET A 354 15.60 24.33 3.58
C MET A 354 17.13 24.27 3.42
N MET A 355 17.77 23.14 3.74
CA MET A 355 19.21 22.95 3.51
C MET A 355 19.58 23.03 2.02
N ARG A 356 18.82 22.38 1.13
CA ARG A 356 19.07 22.48 -0.32
C ARG A 356 18.88 23.90 -0.83
N GLN A 357 17.86 24.60 -0.35
CA GLN A 357 17.63 26.00 -0.67
C GLN A 357 18.76 26.88 -0.14
N TYR A 358 19.25 26.64 1.08
CA TYR A 358 20.42 27.32 1.63
C TYR A 358 21.65 27.12 0.75
N TRP A 359 21.95 25.89 0.34
CA TRP A 359 23.08 25.62 -0.56
C TRP A 359 22.87 26.24 -1.95
N TYR A 360 21.65 26.22 -2.47
CA TYR A 360 21.32 26.80 -3.78
C TYR A 360 21.38 28.33 -3.78
N SER A 361 20.87 28.98 -2.73
CA SER A 361 20.92 30.43 -2.54
C SER A 361 22.26 30.90 -1.97
N SER A 362 23.21 30.00 -1.73
CA SER A 362 24.47 30.29 -1.06
C SER A 362 24.29 31.02 0.28
N GLY A 363 23.22 30.68 1.01
CA GLY A 363 22.85 31.28 2.29
C GLY A 363 22.10 32.61 2.20
N GLU A 364 21.80 33.11 1.00
CA GLU A 364 20.99 34.32 0.84
C GLU A 364 19.56 34.08 1.33
N GLY A 365 19.08 34.94 2.25
CA GLY A 365 17.75 34.84 2.87
C GLY A 365 17.66 33.91 4.09
N PHE A 366 18.76 33.26 4.49
CA PHE A 366 18.83 32.47 5.71
C PHE A 366 19.55 33.25 6.81
N VAL A 367 18.92 33.39 7.98
CA VAL A 367 19.59 33.90 9.18
C VAL A 367 20.22 32.71 9.87
N TRP A 368 21.54 32.74 10.03
CA TRP A 368 22.23 31.79 10.89
C TRP A 368 21.79 32.06 12.32
N VAL A 369 20.91 31.21 12.84
CA VAL A 369 20.62 31.14 14.28
C VAL A 369 21.64 30.16 14.82
N GLU A 370 22.58 30.64 15.61
CA GLU A 370 23.52 29.74 16.30
C GLU A 370 22.69 28.74 17.12
N PRO A 371 23.04 27.45 17.13
CA PRO A 371 22.41 26.51 18.03
C PRO A 371 22.75 26.95 19.46
N ASP A 372 21.80 27.59 20.14
CA ASP A 372 21.99 28.22 21.46
C ASP A 372 22.45 27.25 22.58
N LEU A 373 22.58 25.95 22.30
CA LEU A 373 23.11 24.96 23.24
C LEU A 373 24.05 24.00 22.51
N ASP A 374 25.34 24.12 22.79
CA ASP A 374 26.35 23.14 22.39
C ASP A 374 25.99 21.77 23.04
N PRO A 375 25.97 20.65 22.28
CA PRO A 375 25.76 19.31 22.84
C PRO A 375 26.68 18.99 24.02
N ALA A 376 27.92 19.51 24.02
CA ALA A 376 28.86 19.35 25.12
C ALA A 376 28.39 20.10 26.38
N GLU A 377 27.71 21.22 26.21
CA GLU A 377 27.11 21.97 27.31
C GLU A 377 25.98 21.16 27.95
N LEU A 378 25.09 20.56 27.16
CA LEU A 378 24.04 19.66 27.65
C LEU A 378 24.59 18.46 28.44
N GLU A 379 25.66 17.82 27.96
CA GLU A 379 26.35 16.76 28.71
C GLU A 379 26.98 17.29 30.00
N TRP A 380 27.56 18.49 29.96
CA TRP A 380 28.15 19.16 31.12
C TRP A 380 27.10 19.53 32.19
N TRP A 381 25.95 20.07 31.78
CA TRP A 381 24.81 20.37 32.67
C TRP A 381 24.27 19.09 33.31
N ASN A 382 24.10 18.02 32.53
CA ASN A 382 23.70 16.70 33.05
C ASN A 382 24.73 16.11 34.02
N HIS A 383 26.03 16.32 33.75
CA HIS A 383 27.11 15.91 34.65
C HIS A 383 27.10 16.70 35.96
N LEU A 384 26.92 18.03 35.91
CA LEU A 384 26.84 18.89 37.09
C LEU A 384 25.64 18.55 37.99
N ASP A 385 24.49 18.23 37.39
CA ASP A 385 23.29 17.78 38.12
C ASP A 385 23.53 16.42 38.81
N GLN A 386 24.26 15.50 38.18
CA GLN A 386 24.61 14.20 38.77
C GLN A 386 25.64 14.32 39.91
N VAL A 387 26.57 15.28 39.81
CA VAL A 387 27.58 15.56 40.86
C VAL A 387 26.96 16.37 42.02
N GLY A 388 25.72 16.85 41.88
CA GLY A 388 24.99 17.57 42.92
C GLY A 388 25.52 18.98 43.16
N VAL A 389 26.20 19.58 42.17
CA VAL A 389 26.68 20.96 42.26
C VAL A 389 25.47 21.88 42.08
N LYS A 390 24.92 22.36 43.20
CA LYS A 390 23.86 23.37 43.18
C LYS A 390 24.39 24.63 42.48
N LYS A 391 23.67 25.11 41.46
CA LYS A 391 24.07 26.22 40.57
C LYS A 391 24.64 27.40 41.38
N PHE A 392 25.93 27.68 41.20
CA PHE A 392 26.60 28.84 41.82
C PHE A 392 26.04 30.19 41.31
N TRP A 393 25.30 30.18 40.21
CA TRP A 393 24.82 31.37 39.49
C TRP A 393 23.39 31.83 39.84
N ASP A 394 22.69 31.16 40.76
CA ASP A 394 21.32 31.58 41.15
C ASP A 394 21.29 33.01 41.74
N ALA A 395 22.39 33.46 42.37
CA ALA A 395 22.48 34.80 42.94
C ALA A 395 22.64 35.91 41.88
N ASP A 396 23.17 35.60 40.70
CA ASP A 396 23.33 36.58 39.61
C ASP A 396 22.10 36.61 38.69
N TYR A 397 21.36 35.50 38.57
CA TYR A 397 20.04 35.49 37.92
C TYR A 397 19.01 36.32 38.68
N GLN A 398 19.00 36.28 40.02
CA GLN A 398 18.12 37.15 40.82
C GLN A 398 18.43 38.64 40.62
N LYS A 399 19.70 39.02 40.37
CA LYS A 399 20.06 40.42 40.07
C LYS A 399 19.58 40.86 38.69
N LEU A 400 19.53 39.96 37.71
CA LEU A 400 18.99 40.26 36.38
C LEU A 400 17.46 40.45 36.41
N GLU A 401 16.73 39.66 37.20
CA GLU A 401 15.29 39.87 37.42
C GLU A 401 15.00 41.17 38.19
N THR A 402 15.88 41.57 39.11
CA THR A 402 15.72 42.83 39.87
C THR A 402 16.04 44.05 39.01
N ASN A 403 17.03 43.97 38.10
CA ASN A 403 17.39 45.07 37.20
C ASN A 403 16.35 45.29 36.09
N GLN A 404 15.69 44.24 35.58
CA GLN A 404 14.61 44.39 34.60
C GLN A 404 13.36 45.10 35.16
N SER A 405 13.15 45.11 36.47
CA SER A 405 12.03 45.84 37.10
C SER A 405 12.33 47.30 37.45
N THR A 406 13.58 47.76 37.21
CA THR A 406 13.99 49.15 37.51
C THR A 406 14.22 50.00 36.24
N GLU A 407 14.29 49.38 35.06
CA GLU A 407 14.54 50.07 33.78
C GLU A 407 13.28 50.58 33.06
N GLU A 408 12.08 50.45 33.65
CA GLU A 408 10.82 50.99 33.08
C GLU A 408 10.41 52.37 33.64
N GLU A 409 11.20 53.02 34.50
CA GLU A 409 10.96 54.41 34.96
C GLU A 409 12.23 55.27 34.91
N SER A 410 12.66 55.70 33.72
CA SER A 410 13.41 56.96 33.55
C SER A 410 13.42 57.43 32.10
N ASP A 411 12.26 57.83 31.62
CA ASP A 411 12.09 58.51 30.34
C ASP A 411 12.04 60.02 30.59
N GLU A 412 13.16 60.62 31.03
CA GLU A 412 13.33 62.09 31.05
C GLU A 412 14.77 62.49 30.65
N GLY A 413 14.89 62.80 29.36
CA GLY A 413 15.70 63.89 28.80
C GLY A 413 17.20 63.91 29.06
N GLU A 414 18.00 63.62 28.04
CA GLU A 414 19.28 64.31 27.86
C GLU A 414 19.66 64.47 26.38
N GLU A 415 20.32 65.60 26.13
CA GLU A 415 20.40 66.42 24.94
C GLU A 415 21.32 65.85 23.84
N LEU A 416 20.90 65.95 22.57
CA LEU A 416 21.76 65.67 21.41
C LEU A 416 22.93 66.65 21.36
N ILE A 417 24.17 66.15 21.48
CA ILE A 417 25.38 66.89 21.08
C ILE A 417 25.95 66.22 19.84
N LEU A 418 25.80 66.86 18.68
CA LEU A 418 26.53 66.51 17.46
C LEU A 418 27.91 67.20 17.49
N PRO A 419 28.99 66.54 17.05
CA PRO A 419 30.29 67.18 16.91
C PRO A 419 30.38 67.93 15.58
N ASP A 420 30.84 69.18 15.62
CA ASP A 420 31.20 69.97 14.44
C ASP A 420 32.37 69.32 13.67
N LYS A 421 32.12 68.97 12.41
CA LYS A 421 33.04 69.19 11.27
C LYS A 421 32.38 68.95 9.92
#